data_AF-A0A1V5E0H9-F1
#
_entry.id   AF-A0A1V5E0H9-F1
#
_cell.length_a   1.000
_cell.length_b   1.000
_cell.length_c   1.000
_cell.angle_alpha   90.00
_cell.angle_beta   90.00
_cell.angle_gamma   90.00
#
_symmetry.space_group_name_H-M   'P 1'
#
loop_
_entity.id
_entity.type
_entity.pdbx_description
1 polymer ?
#
loop_
_entity_poly.entity_id
_entity_poly.type
_entity_poly.pdbx_seq_one_letter_code
_entity_poly.pdbx_strand_id
1 'polypeptide(L)'
;MPFSKRKLKSNGEHRDHMREDNKYKIRNKILIESDLFYSPAFNKLSKSGIITLLRCLQKRKWETTKLRGKKQTVYAKEGFIFPYAEAAFLGVKTTQHWKNIRQLIEIGFLDLVYQGGWYQKHDREKDYSVYQLSERWRKYNTPEFIKIEKTKVLPDSFRINAHIRGQKLKVTSQKRRCQLHESESDKHKSADSRLHKNEGDETDTISLQSLANAT
;
A
#
# COMPACT_ATOMS: atom_id res chain seq x y z
N MET A 1 -2.14 8.64 -60.23
CA MET A 1 -2.45 8.67 -58.78
C MET A 1 -1.93 7.38 -58.14
N PRO A 2 -0.98 7.43 -57.19
CA PRO A 2 -0.41 6.23 -56.60
C PRO A 2 -1.19 5.77 -55.35
N PHE A 3 -1.55 4.48 -55.32
CA PHE A 3 -2.18 3.83 -54.18
C PHE A 3 -1.20 3.68 -53.01
N SER A 4 -1.58 4.26 -51.87
CA SER A 4 -0.85 4.19 -50.60
C SER A 4 -0.86 2.76 -50.03
N LYS A 5 0.33 2.15 -49.97
CA LYS A 5 0.55 0.86 -49.28
C LYS A 5 0.43 1.08 -47.77
N ARG A 6 -0.73 0.79 -47.19
CA ARG A 6 -0.87 0.62 -45.74
C ARG A 6 -0.11 -0.64 -45.31
N LYS A 7 1.02 -0.45 -44.63
CA LYS A 7 1.76 -1.52 -43.93
C LYS A 7 0.84 -2.14 -42.86
N LEU A 8 0.54 -3.42 -42.99
CA LEU A 8 -0.01 -4.28 -41.94
C LEU A 8 1.00 -4.32 -40.78
N LYS A 9 0.64 -3.71 -39.64
CA LYS A 9 1.39 -3.84 -38.39
C LYS A 9 1.15 -5.24 -37.80
N SER A 10 2.22 -6.03 -37.80
CA SER A 10 2.67 -6.96 -36.75
C SER A 10 1.64 -7.84 -36.02
N ASN A 11 1.54 -9.10 -36.45
CA ASN A 11 0.97 -10.26 -35.71
C ASN A 11 1.80 -10.70 -34.47
N GLY A 12 2.55 -9.78 -33.85
CA GLY A 12 3.46 -10.03 -32.73
C GLY A 12 2.83 -9.72 -31.37
N GLU A 13 2.21 -8.54 -31.23
CA GLU A 13 1.67 -8.05 -29.95
C GLU A 13 0.52 -8.93 -29.42
N HIS A 14 -0.31 -9.49 -30.31
CA HIS A 14 -1.45 -10.32 -29.90
C HIS A 14 -1.03 -11.65 -29.24
N ARG A 15 0.18 -12.15 -29.52
CA ARG A 15 0.67 -13.43 -28.98
C ARG A 15 1.29 -13.31 -27.58
N ASP A 16 1.82 -12.15 -27.23
CA ASP A 16 2.41 -11.94 -25.90
C ASP A 16 1.36 -11.68 -24.82
N HIS A 17 0.26 -10.99 -25.14
CA HIS A 17 -0.87 -10.83 -24.21
C HIS A 17 -1.50 -12.19 -23.81
N MET A 18 -1.64 -13.13 -24.74
CA MET A 18 -2.17 -14.47 -24.43
C MET A 18 -1.23 -15.34 -23.55
N ARG A 19 0.07 -15.04 -23.52
CA ARG A 19 1.05 -15.81 -22.72
C ARG A 19 1.02 -15.42 -21.24
N GLU A 20 0.76 -14.15 -20.93
CA GLU A 20 0.66 -13.68 -19.54
C GLU A 20 -0.62 -14.16 -18.86
N ASP A 21 -1.73 -14.26 -19.59
CA ASP A 21 -3.03 -14.68 -19.07
C ASP A 21 -3.06 -16.12 -18.54
N ASN A 22 -2.18 -17.00 -19.03
CA ASN A 22 -2.13 -18.38 -18.57
C ASN A 22 -1.24 -18.59 -17.33
N LYS A 23 -0.39 -17.62 -16.96
CA LYS A 23 0.58 -17.79 -15.88
C LYS A 23 -0.07 -18.02 -14.51
N TYR A 24 -1.19 -17.35 -14.24
CA TYR A 24 -1.91 -17.44 -12.97
C TYR A 24 -3.17 -18.31 -13.04
N LYS A 25 -3.35 -19.05 -14.14
CA LYS A 25 -4.51 -19.92 -14.33
C LYS A 25 -4.30 -21.26 -13.62
N ILE A 26 -4.84 -21.37 -12.41
CA ILE A 26 -4.88 -22.62 -11.66
C ILE A 26 -6.01 -23.51 -12.21
N ARG A 27 -5.71 -24.79 -12.51
CA ARG A 27 -6.67 -25.78 -13.02
C ARG A 27 -7.37 -26.59 -11.93
N ASN A 28 -7.01 -26.38 -10.66
CA ASN A 28 -7.58 -27.10 -9.53
C ASN A 28 -9.07 -26.80 -9.37
N LYS A 29 -9.82 -27.82 -8.93
CA LYS A 29 -11.23 -27.67 -8.58
C LYS A 29 -11.38 -26.85 -7.30
N ILE A 30 -12.46 -26.08 -7.23
CA ILE A 30 -12.85 -25.36 -6.02
C ILE A 30 -13.95 -26.18 -5.37
N LEU A 31 -13.72 -26.68 -4.17
CA LEU A 31 -14.75 -27.35 -3.37
C LEU A 31 -15.12 -26.42 -2.21
N ILE A 32 -16.42 -26.24 -2.04
CA ILE A 32 -17.02 -25.42 -1.00
C ILE A 32 -17.84 -26.35 -0.14
N GLU A 33 -17.60 -26.34 1.17
CA GLU A 33 -18.44 -27.06 2.13
C GLU A 33 -19.82 -26.42 2.19
N SER A 34 -20.88 -27.24 2.31
CA SER A 34 -22.26 -26.75 2.51
C SER A 34 -22.31 -25.77 3.68
N ASP A 35 -21.66 -26.13 4.79
CA ASP A 35 -21.66 -25.35 6.02
C ASP A 35 -20.97 -24.01 5.83
N LEU A 36 -19.93 -23.95 5.00
CA LEU A 36 -19.25 -22.71 4.65
C LEU A 36 -20.15 -21.81 3.82
N PHE A 37 -20.83 -22.37 2.81
CA PHE A 37 -21.71 -21.62 1.92
C PHE A 37 -22.89 -20.98 2.66
N TYR A 38 -23.52 -21.71 3.58
CA TYR A 38 -24.64 -21.20 4.37
C TYR A 38 -24.23 -20.45 5.64
N SER A 39 -22.92 -20.32 5.91
CA SER A 39 -22.45 -19.67 7.13
C SER A 39 -22.75 -18.15 7.15
N PRO A 40 -23.05 -17.59 8.33
CA PRO A 40 -23.17 -16.13 8.49
C PRO A 40 -21.84 -15.41 8.20
N ALA A 41 -20.71 -16.08 8.42
CA ALA A 41 -19.37 -15.61 8.09
C ALA A 41 -19.21 -15.35 6.58
N PHE A 42 -19.71 -16.26 5.75
CA PHE A 42 -19.64 -16.16 4.29
C PHE A 42 -20.50 -15.01 3.77
N ASN A 43 -21.70 -14.85 4.31
CA ASN A 43 -22.62 -13.76 3.96
C ASN A 43 -22.08 -12.35 4.28
N LYS A 44 -21.12 -12.25 5.22
CA LYS A 44 -20.48 -10.97 5.56
C LYS A 44 -19.45 -10.51 4.51
N LEU A 45 -19.00 -11.40 3.62
CA LEU A 45 -17.96 -11.10 2.64
C LEU A 45 -18.46 -10.22 1.49
N SER A 46 -17.59 -9.33 1.00
CA SER A 46 -17.83 -8.59 -0.24
C SER A 46 -17.66 -9.48 -1.46
N LYS A 47 -18.22 -9.09 -2.62
CA LYS A 47 -18.03 -9.81 -3.90
C LYS A 47 -16.55 -10.10 -4.20
N SER A 48 -15.69 -9.10 -4.03
CA SER A 48 -14.25 -9.29 -4.22
C SER A 48 -13.60 -10.17 -3.14
N GLY A 49 -14.12 -10.11 -1.90
CA GLY A 49 -13.72 -11.00 -0.81
C GLY A 49 -14.04 -12.46 -1.10
N ILE A 50 -15.22 -12.73 -1.65
CA ILE A 50 -15.62 -14.08 -2.10
C ILE A 50 -14.66 -14.58 -3.18
N ILE A 51 -14.39 -13.78 -4.22
CA ILE A 51 -13.42 -14.17 -5.28
C ILE A 51 -12.04 -14.49 -4.68
N THR A 52 -11.59 -13.68 -3.72
CA THR A 52 -10.31 -13.87 -3.01
C THR A 52 -10.33 -15.19 -2.23
N LEU A 53 -11.40 -15.47 -1.48
CA LEU A 53 -11.59 -16.71 -0.72
C LEU A 53 -11.61 -17.95 -1.65
N LEU A 54 -12.37 -17.88 -2.74
CA LEU A 54 -12.45 -18.97 -3.72
C LEU A 54 -11.08 -19.29 -4.31
N ARG A 55 -10.25 -18.28 -4.57
CA ARG A 55 -8.86 -18.50 -4.99
C ARG A 55 -8.03 -19.16 -3.90
N CYS A 56 -8.16 -18.72 -2.65
CA CYS A 56 -7.49 -19.38 -1.51
C CYS A 56 -7.87 -20.86 -1.40
N LEU A 57 -9.16 -21.19 -1.55
CA LEU A 57 -9.64 -22.57 -1.57
C LEU A 57 -9.07 -23.36 -2.76
N GLN A 58 -8.92 -22.73 -3.92
CA GLN A 58 -8.34 -23.36 -5.11
C GLN A 58 -6.84 -23.70 -4.95
N LYS A 59 -6.10 -22.89 -4.18
CA LYS A 59 -4.67 -23.09 -3.89
C LYS A 59 -4.40 -24.17 -2.85
N ARG A 60 -5.44 -24.67 -2.19
CA ARG A 60 -5.34 -25.74 -1.20
C ARG A 60 -4.89 -27.04 -1.87
N LYS A 61 -3.98 -27.77 -1.22
CA LYS A 61 -3.62 -29.14 -1.60
C LYS A 61 -4.61 -30.14 -1.00
N TRP A 62 -4.85 -31.20 -1.74
CA TRP A 62 -5.78 -32.27 -1.38
C TRP A 62 -4.97 -33.52 -1.08
N GLU A 63 -5.17 -34.09 0.09
CA GLU A 63 -4.59 -35.39 0.44
C GLU A 63 -5.72 -36.42 0.50
N THR A 64 -5.54 -37.53 -0.21
CA THR A 64 -6.46 -38.66 -0.10
C THR A 64 -5.95 -39.62 0.95
N THR A 65 -6.50 -39.55 2.14
CA THR A 65 -6.19 -40.49 3.22
C THR A 65 -7.19 -41.64 3.18
N LYS A 66 -6.73 -42.87 3.45
CA LYS A 66 -7.62 -44.02 3.63
C LYS A 66 -7.98 -44.11 5.11
N LEU A 67 -9.25 -43.86 5.44
CA LEU A 67 -9.76 -44.03 6.79
C LEU A 67 -10.76 -45.19 6.77
N ARG A 68 -10.49 -46.26 7.52
CA ARG A 68 -11.33 -47.47 7.58
C ARG A 68 -11.67 -48.06 6.19
N GLY A 69 -10.68 -48.14 5.31
CA GLY A 69 -10.83 -48.70 3.96
C GLY A 69 -11.52 -47.78 2.93
N LYS A 70 -12.09 -46.65 3.35
CA LYS A 70 -12.69 -45.65 2.44
C LYS A 70 -11.70 -44.51 2.17
N LYS A 71 -11.62 -44.05 0.92
CA LYS A 71 -10.82 -42.87 0.55
C LYS A 71 -11.57 -41.62 1.03
N GLN A 72 -10.97 -40.87 1.94
CA GLN A 72 -11.47 -39.58 2.39
C GLN A 72 -10.48 -38.49 1.98
N THR A 73 -10.98 -37.41 1.39
CA THR A 73 -10.18 -36.23 1.11
C THR A 73 -10.00 -35.46 2.41
N VAL A 74 -8.80 -35.53 2.96
CA VAL A 74 -8.41 -34.75 4.14
C VAL A 74 -7.71 -33.49 3.65
N TYR A 75 -7.98 -32.40 4.33
CA TYR A 75 -7.41 -31.13 3.96
C TYR A 75 -6.01 -30.95 4.53
N ALA A 76 -5.03 -30.72 3.66
CA ALA A 76 -3.69 -30.35 4.10
C ALA A 76 -3.72 -28.97 4.75
N LYS A 77 -3.11 -28.87 5.94
CA LYS A 77 -2.90 -27.62 6.70
C LYS A 77 -1.64 -26.89 6.23
N GLU A 78 -1.37 -26.92 4.93
CA GLU A 78 -0.20 -26.26 4.36
C GLU A 78 -0.45 -24.76 4.17
N GLY A 79 0.58 -23.97 4.44
CA GLY A 79 0.61 -22.56 4.10
C GLY A 79 0.73 -22.34 2.59
N PHE A 80 0.08 -21.30 2.08
CA PHE A 80 0.17 -20.89 0.69
C PHE A 80 0.44 -19.39 0.57
N ILE A 81 1.10 -19.02 -0.53
CA ILE A 81 1.39 -17.63 -0.86
C ILE A 81 0.28 -17.07 -1.74
N PHE A 82 -0.11 -15.81 -1.56
CA PHE A 82 -1.04 -15.13 -2.47
C PHE A 82 -0.48 -13.74 -2.86
N PRO A 83 0.27 -13.65 -3.98
CA PRO A 83 0.86 -12.38 -4.42
C PRO A 83 -0.17 -11.43 -5.04
N TYR A 84 0.12 -10.13 -5.00
CA TYR A 84 -0.73 -9.09 -5.61
C TYR A 84 -0.94 -9.28 -7.12
N ALA A 85 0.05 -9.81 -7.84
CA ALA A 85 -0.07 -10.07 -9.28
C ALA A 85 -1.15 -11.13 -9.58
N GLU A 86 -1.26 -12.16 -8.74
CA GLU A 86 -2.31 -13.18 -8.86
C GLU A 86 -3.69 -12.60 -8.55
N ALA A 87 -3.77 -11.67 -7.60
CA ALA A 87 -5.01 -10.94 -7.31
C ALA A 87 -5.42 -10.00 -8.44
N ALA A 88 -4.46 -9.32 -9.08
CA ALA A 88 -4.72 -8.48 -10.24
C ALA A 88 -5.27 -9.29 -11.41
N PHE A 89 -4.75 -10.51 -11.64
CA PHE A 89 -5.27 -11.44 -12.65
C PHE A 89 -6.74 -11.82 -12.40
N LEU A 90 -7.19 -11.85 -11.14
CA LEU A 90 -8.59 -12.06 -10.77
C LEU A 90 -9.48 -10.82 -10.94
N GLY A 91 -8.94 -9.71 -11.43
CA GLY A 91 -9.64 -8.42 -11.50
C GLY A 91 -9.76 -7.71 -10.15
N VAL A 92 -9.00 -8.13 -9.13
CA VAL A 92 -8.99 -7.49 -7.82
C VAL A 92 -7.86 -6.46 -7.76
N LYS A 93 -8.22 -5.18 -7.58
CA LYS A 93 -7.25 -4.09 -7.40
C LYS A 93 -6.37 -4.34 -6.17
N THR A 94 -5.11 -3.93 -6.21
CA THR A 94 -4.11 -4.12 -5.14
C THR A 94 -4.60 -3.67 -3.76
N THR A 95 -5.18 -2.47 -3.67
CA THR A 95 -5.71 -1.92 -2.41
C THR A 95 -6.90 -2.73 -1.89
N GLN A 96 -7.76 -3.19 -2.80
CA GLN A 96 -8.91 -4.03 -2.48
C GLN A 96 -8.46 -5.42 -2.03
N HIS A 97 -7.43 -6.00 -2.65
CA HIS A 97 -6.87 -7.28 -2.25
C HIS A 97 -6.39 -7.23 -0.79
N TRP A 98 -5.65 -6.18 -0.41
CA TRP A 98 -5.23 -6.00 0.98
C TRP A 98 -6.42 -5.94 1.95
N LYS A 99 -7.47 -5.18 1.61
CA LYS A 99 -8.70 -5.11 2.41
C LYS A 99 -9.40 -6.48 2.51
N ASN A 100 -9.49 -7.22 1.41
CA ASN A 100 -10.11 -8.54 1.37
C ASN A 100 -9.35 -9.53 2.24
N ILE A 101 -8.02 -9.59 2.14
CA ILE A 101 -7.19 -10.47 2.98
C ILE A 101 -7.36 -10.13 4.45
N ARG A 102 -7.35 -8.83 4.80
CA ARG A 102 -7.61 -8.39 6.18
C ARG A 102 -8.98 -8.86 6.67
N GLN A 103 -10.02 -8.66 5.87
CA GLN A 103 -11.38 -9.09 6.19
C GLN A 103 -11.47 -10.61 6.37
N LEU A 104 -10.81 -11.40 5.53
CA LEU A 104 -10.78 -12.86 5.62
C LEU A 104 -10.08 -13.35 6.90
N ILE A 105 -9.03 -12.65 7.35
CA ILE A 105 -8.35 -12.96 8.61
C ILE A 105 -9.23 -12.60 9.81
N GLU A 106 -9.89 -11.44 9.77
CA GLU A 106 -10.76 -10.97 10.85
C GLU A 106 -11.97 -11.89 11.05
N ILE A 107 -12.56 -12.41 9.98
CA ILE A 107 -13.69 -13.36 10.04
C ILE A 107 -13.22 -14.78 10.42
N GLY A 108 -11.93 -15.09 10.25
CA GLY A 108 -11.37 -16.40 10.60
C GLY A 108 -11.44 -17.43 9.47
N PHE A 109 -11.46 -16.99 8.22
CA PHE A 109 -11.23 -17.86 7.06
C PHE A 109 -9.74 -18.11 6.81
N LEU A 110 -8.89 -17.13 7.15
CA LEU A 110 -7.45 -17.20 6.96
C LEU A 110 -6.71 -16.90 8.26
N ASP A 111 -5.61 -17.60 8.47
CA ASP A 111 -4.62 -17.29 9.48
C ASP A 111 -3.31 -16.88 8.78
N LEU A 112 -2.60 -15.91 9.36
CA LEU A 112 -1.30 -15.45 8.85
C LEU A 112 -0.20 -16.25 9.54
N VAL A 113 0.45 -17.15 8.80
CA VAL A 113 1.53 -18.00 9.34
C VAL A 113 2.85 -17.25 9.33
N TYR A 114 3.17 -16.62 8.20
CA TYR A 114 4.38 -15.83 8.03
C TYR A 114 4.04 -14.50 7.38
N GLN A 115 4.52 -13.42 7.97
CA GLN A 115 4.42 -12.10 7.40
C GLN A 115 5.70 -11.76 6.65
N GLY A 116 5.64 -11.84 5.32
CA GLY A 116 6.75 -11.45 4.46
C GLY A 116 7.18 -9.99 4.67
N GLY A 117 8.46 -9.74 4.44
CA GLY A 117 9.11 -8.45 4.66
C GLY A 117 8.76 -7.35 3.63
N TRP A 118 9.07 -6.11 4.00
CA TRP A 118 8.91 -4.91 3.17
C TRP A 118 10.13 -4.63 2.27
N TYR A 119 11.30 -5.16 2.60
CA TYR A 119 12.57 -4.77 1.96
C TYR A 119 12.96 -5.72 0.83
N GLN A 120 12.89 -5.25 -0.42
CA GLN A 120 13.33 -5.97 -1.63
C GLN A 120 14.63 -5.40 -2.22
N LYS A 121 15.28 -4.45 -1.52
CA LYS A 121 16.30 -3.60 -2.16
C LYS A 121 17.66 -4.29 -2.37
N HIS A 122 17.95 -5.36 -1.63
CA HIS A 122 19.25 -6.03 -1.67
C HIS A 122 19.18 -7.56 -1.79
N ASP A 123 18.00 -8.16 -1.62
CA ASP A 123 17.87 -9.61 -1.66
C ASP A 123 17.29 -10.08 -3.00
N ARG A 124 17.87 -11.14 -3.55
CA ARG A 124 17.43 -11.71 -4.85
C ARG A 124 16.14 -12.51 -4.70
N GLU A 125 15.80 -12.90 -3.47
CA GLU A 125 14.64 -13.72 -3.15
C GLU A 125 13.44 -12.84 -2.77
N LYS A 126 12.28 -13.17 -3.33
CA LYS A 126 11.05 -12.40 -3.09
C LYS A 126 10.37 -12.93 -1.84
N ASP A 127 10.40 -12.15 -0.78
CA ASP A 127 9.66 -12.44 0.44
C ASP A 127 8.16 -12.23 0.24
N TYR A 128 7.37 -13.25 0.57
CA TYR A 128 5.92 -13.19 0.52
C TYR A 128 5.27 -13.60 1.84
N SER A 129 4.07 -13.07 2.08
CA SER A 129 3.24 -13.55 3.18
C SER A 129 2.71 -14.95 2.89
N VAL A 130 2.79 -15.82 3.89
CA VAL A 130 2.24 -17.17 3.86
C VAL A 130 0.98 -17.20 4.71
N TYR A 131 -0.10 -17.64 4.10
CA TYR A 131 -1.43 -17.75 4.71
C TYR A 131 -1.83 -19.20 4.82
N GLN A 132 -2.67 -19.50 5.80
CA GLN A 132 -3.24 -20.83 6.00
C GLN A 132 -4.76 -20.71 6.11
N LEU A 133 -5.49 -21.71 5.60
CA LEU A 133 -6.93 -21.77 5.79
C LEU A 133 -7.25 -22.17 7.23
N SER A 134 -8.18 -21.44 7.83
CA SER A 134 -8.63 -21.64 9.20
C SER A 134 -10.07 -22.14 9.23
N GLU A 135 -10.43 -22.87 10.28
CA GLU A 135 -11.80 -23.31 10.55
C GLU A 135 -12.48 -22.42 11.60
N ARG A 136 -11.81 -21.33 12.03
CA ARG A 136 -12.33 -20.37 13.03
C ARG A 136 -13.66 -19.75 12.64
N TRP A 137 -13.92 -19.58 11.34
CA TRP A 137 -15.21 -19.11 10.82
C TRP A 137 -16.41 -19.96 11.27
N ARG A 138 -16.22 -21.23 11.64
CA ARG A 138 -17.30 -22.09 12.17
C ARG A 138 -17.84 -21.59 13.51
N LYS A 139 -16.98 -20.92 14.29
CA LYS A 139 -17.35 -20.29 15.56
C LYS A 139 -17.78 -18.84 15.38
N TYR A 140 -17.92 -18.34 14.15
CA TYR A 140 -18.30 -16.96 13.91
C TYR A 140 -19.70 -16.67 14.48
N ASN A 141 -19.86 -15.54 15.16
CA ASN A 141 -21.04 -15.15 15.97
C ASN A 141 -21.29 -15.97 17.25
N THR A 142 -20.39 -16.85 17.66
CA THR A 142 -20.44 -17.46 19.00
C THR A 142 -19.57 -16.66 19.98
N PRO A 143 -19.85 -16.70 21.30
CA PRO A 143 -19.00 -16.03 22.28
C PRO A 143 -17.56 -16.59 22.32
N GLU A 144 -17.33 -17.78 21.77
CA GLU A 144 -16.01 -18.39 21.65
C GLU A 144 -15.18 -17.84 20.48
N PHE A 145 -15.73 -16.91 19.70
CA PHE A 145 -15.04 -16.37 18.54
C PHE A 145 -13.89 -15.44 18.95
N ILE A 146 -12.67 -15.92 18.79
CA ILE A 146 -11.47 -15.10 18.94
C ILE A 146 -11.29 -14.29 17.66
N LYS A 147 -11.49 -12.98 17.72
CA LYS A 147 -11.18 -12.07 16.60
C LYS A 147 -9.67 -11.83 16.54
N ILE A 148 -9.09 -11.99 15.35
CA ILE A 148 -7.67 -11.68 15.11
C ILE A 148 -7.59 -10.50 14.15
N GLU A 149 -6.86 -9.47 14.55
CA GLU A 149 -6.58 -8.32 13.71
C GLU A 149 -5.15 -8.38 13.16
N LYS A 150 -5.00 -8.21 11.84
CA LYS A 150 -3.68 -8.16 11.22
C LYS A 150 -2.99 -6.85 11.58
N THR A 151 -1.90 -6.92 12.34
CA THR A 151 -1.08 -5.75 12.66
C THR A 151 -0.35 -5.24 11.42
N LYS A 152 -0.25 -3.92 11.30
CA LYS A 152 0.56 -3.30 10.24
C LYS A 152 2.01 -3.30 10.70
N VAL A 153 2.85 -4.10 10.04
CA VAL A 153 4.29 -4.10 10.28
C VAL A 153 4.91 -3.04 9.38
N LEU A 154 4.85 -1.79 9.82
CA LEU A 154 5.72 -0.73 9.32
C LEU A 154 6.68 -0.37 10.46
N PRO A 155 8.01 -0.47 10.26
CA PRO A 155 8.96 -0.07 11.29
C PRO A 155 8.74 1.39 11.69
N ASP A 156 8.92 1.71 12.96
CA ASP A 156 8.66 3.05 13.52
C ASP A 156 9.44 4.16 12.80
N SER A 157 10.63 3.84 12.29
CA SER A 157 11.48 4.74 11.51
C SER A 157 10.85 5.23 10.20
N PHE A 158 9.90 4.49 9.62
CA PHE A 158 9.22 4.83 8.38
C PHE A 158 7.83 5.43 8.59
N ARG A 159 7.39 5.61 9.85
CA ARG A 159 6.16 6.33 10.13
C ARG A 159 6.35 7.80 9.74
N ILE A 160 5.67 8.25 8.68
CA ILE A 160 5.69 9.64 8.20
C ILE A 160 5.49 10.63 9.37
N ASN A 161 4.60 10.30 10.31
CA ASN A 161 4.35 11.11 11.50
C ASN A 161 5.55 11.19 12.45
N ALA A 162 6.35 10.14 12.60
CA ALA A 162 7.58 10.17 13.39
C ALA A 162 8.65 11.05 12.71
N HIS A 163 8.74 10.99 11.38
CA HIS A 163 9.62 11.86 10.60
C HIS A 163 9.18 13.33 10.68
N ILE A 164 7.89 13.63 10.54
CA ILE A 164 7.32 14.98 10.70
C ILE A 164 7.57 15.51 12.12
N ARG A 165 7.37 14.69 13.17
CA ARG A 165 7.68 15.06 14.55
C ARG A 165 9.17 15.36 14.75
N GLY A 166 10.04 14.53 14.19
CA GLY A 166 11.50 14.74 14.21
C GLY A 166 11.93 16.02 13.49
N GLN A 167 11.34 16.33 12.33
CA GLN A 167 11.62 17.58 11.61
C GLN A 167 11.16 18.81 12.40
N LYS A 168 9.96 18.78 13.01
CA LYS A 168 9.47 19.88 13.86
C LYS A 168 10.41 20.17 15.03
N LEU A 169 10.95 19.13 15.68
CA LEU A 169 11.94 19.27 16.76
C LEU A 169 13.26 19.90 16.29
N LYS A 170 13.75 19.51 15.10
CA LYS A 170 14.97 20.08 14.50
C LYS A 170 14.80 21.57 14.19
N VAL A 171 13.66 21.98 13.65
CA VAL A 171 13.35 23.40 13.37
C VAL A 171 13.34 24.22 14.67
N THR A 172 12.78 23.69 15.76
CA THR A 172 12.80 24.38 17.07
C THR A 172 14.20 24.46 17.70
N SER A 173 15.06 23.47 17.46
CA SER A 173 16.45 23.46 17.93
C SER A 173 17.32 24.46 17.14
N GLN A 174 17.15 24.51 15.82
CA GLN A 174 17.90 25.42 14.95
C GLN A 174 17.53 26.89 15.21
N LYS A 175 16.24 27.20 15.45
CA LYS A 175 15.82 28.53 15.89
C LYS A 175 16.44 28.95 17.23
N ARG A 176 16.59 28.03 18.19
CA ARG A 176 17.31 28.32 19.46
C ARG A 176 18.81 28.53 19.25
N ARG A 177 19.41 27.88 18.24
CA ARG A 177 20.84 27.98 17.94
C ARG A 177 21.22 29.29 17.24
N CYS A 178 20.33 29.84 16.40
CA CYS A 178 20.56 31.12 15.73
C CYS A 178 20.41 32.31 16.69
N GLN A 179 19.54 32.22 17.70
CA GLN A 179 19.39 33.28 18.72
C GLN A 179 20.57 33.39 19.70
N LEU A 180 21.48 32.40 19.73
CA LEU A 180 22.67 32.44 20.58
C LEU A 180 23.87 33.15 19.94
N HIS A 181 23.77 33.56 18.66
CA HIS A 181 24.89 34.18 17.94
C HIS A 181 24.71 35.69 17.67
N GLU A 182 23.67 36.32 18.23
CA GLU A 182 23.36 37.75 18.02
C GLU A 182 23.88 38.70 19.12
N SER A 183 24.78 38.26 20.00
CA SER A 183 25.45 39.16 20.94
C SER A 183 26.96 39.06 20.80
N GLU A 184 27.59 40.21 20.51
CA GLU A 184 29.01 40.56 20.65
C GLU A 184 29.73 40.94 19.36
N SER A 185 29.28 41.96 18.63
CA SER A 185 30.21 42.83 17.88
C SER A 185 29.65 44.23 17.55
N ASP A 186 28.88 44.84 18.45
CA ASP A 186 28.70 46.30 18.43
C ASP A 186 29.97 46.97 18.98
N LYS A 187 30.95 47.21 18.12
CA LYS A 187 32.03 48.18 18.37
C LYS A 187 32.26 49.04 17.14
N HIS A 188 31.78 50.29 17.22
CA HIS A 188 32.10 51.41 16.32
C HIS A 188 33.61 51.55 16.07
N LYS A 189 34.02 51.69 14.80
CA LYS A 189 35.20 52.46 14.37
C LYS A 189 35.02 53.04 12.95
N SER A 190 34.83 54.37 12.93
CA SER A 190 35.49 55.40 12.09
C SER A 190 35.77 55.15 10.59
N ALA A 191 35.31 56.12 9.77
CA ALA A 191 35.89 56.76 8.56
C ALA A 191 36.91 55.96 7.72
N ASP A 192 36.86 55.90 6.39
CA ASP A 192 36.65 56.98 5.42
C ASP A 192 36.54 56.40 3.98
N SER A 193 36.21 57.24 3.01
CA SER A 193 36.23 57.06 1.54
C SER A 193 34.99 56.37 0.91
N ARG A 194 34.36 56.87 -0.16
CA ARG A 194 34.73 57.86 -1.20
C ARG A 194 33.46 58.51 -1.75
N LEU A 195 33.49 59.84 -1.85
CA LEU A 195 32.50 60.67 -2.52
C LEU A 195 32.35 60.29 -4.00
N HIS A 196 31.14 59.97 -4.44
CA HIS A 196 30.74 60.19 -5.83
C HIS A 196 29.78 61.39 -5.85
N LYS A 197 30.28 62.50 -6.39
CA LYS A 197 29.45 63.64 -6.78
C LYS A 197 28.61 63.21 -7.98
N ASN A 198 27.30 63.37 -7.88
CA ASN A 198 26.44 63.60 -9.04
C ASN A 198 25.63 64.85 -8.71
N GLU A 199 26.06 65.96 -9.30
CA GLU A 199 25.26 67.18 -9.43
C GLU A 199 24.42 67.03 -10.70
N GLY A 200 23.17 67.44 -10.61
CA GLY A 200 22.18 67.35 -11.68
C GLY A 200 20.77 67.46 -11.12
N ASP A 201 20.47 68.61 -10.50
CA ASP A 201 19.31 69.49 -10.71
C ASP A 201 18.08 68.87 -11.39
N GLU A 202 16.83 69.16 -11.04
CA GLU A 202 16.22 70.11 -10.13
C GLU A 202 14.71 69.78 -10.19
N THR A 203 13.96 70.10 -9.12
CA THR A 203 12.52 70.48 -9.15
C THR A 203 11.50 69.37 -9.54
N ASP A 204 10.38 69.12 -8.88
CA ASP A 204 9.55 69.99 -8.06
C ASP A 204 8.48 69.18 -7.29
N THR A 205 8.08 69.73 -6.14
CA THR A 205 6.72 69.70 -5.56
C THR A 205 6.10 68.39 -5.00
N ILE A 206 6.26 68.24 -3.68
CA ILE A 206 5.19 68.29 -2.67
C ILE A 206 3.74 68.18 -3.21
N SER A 207 3.01 67.12 -2.83
CA SER A 207 1.78 67.29 -2.03
C SER A 207 1.38 65.99 -1.32
N LEU A 208 1.27 66.09 0.00
CA LEU A 208 0.52 65.19 0.85
C LEU A 208 -0.95 65.64 0.83
N GLN A 209 -1.84 64.67 1.03
CA GLN A 209 -3.17 64.74 1.67
C GLN A 209 -4.42 64.58 0.78
N SER A 210 -5.32 63.75 1.34
CA SER A 210 -6.77 63.66 1.14
C SER A 210 -7.19 62.81 -0.08
N LEU A 211 -8.08 61.82 0.00
CA LEU A 211 -9.19 61.59 0.92
C LEU A 211 -9.42 60.10 1.18
N ALA A 212 -9.68 59.79 2.44
CA ALA A 212 -10.45 58.64 2.87
C ALA A 212 -11.94 58.83 2.54
N ASN A 213 -12.67 57.71 2.68
CA ASN A 213 -14.14 57.57 2.83
C ASN A 213 -14.86 57.22 1.51
N ALA A 214 -15.35 56.00 1.33
CA ALA A 214 -16.45 55.29 2.02
C ALA A 214 -17.77 55.45 1.24
N THR A 215 -18.48 54.31 1.18
CA THR A 215 -19.75 53.99 0.50
C THR A 215 -19.74 53.87 -1.01
#